data_AF-A0A8T3XP20-F1
#
_entry.id   AF-A0A8T3XP20-F1
#
_cell.length_a   1.000
_cell.length_b   1.000
_cell.length_c   1.000
_cell.angle_alpha   90.00
_cell.angle_beta   90.00
_cell.angle_gamma   90.00
#
_symmetry.space_group_name_H-M   'P 1'
#
loop_
_entity.id
_entity.type
_entity.pdbx_description
1 polymer ?
#
loop_
_entity_poly.entity_id
_entity_poly.type
_entity_poly.pdbx_seq_one_letter_code
_entity_poly.pdbx_strand_id
1 'polypeptide(L)' 'MENLFIDFGLILIISAILGLISRKLKQPLIIAYITTGIILGPTFLNYIPSGTKFEL' A
#
# COMPACT_ATOMS: atom_id res chain seq x y z
N MET A 1 -8.95 -6.36 -15.12
CA MET A 1 -9.97 -6.59 -14.06
C MET A 1 -9.61 -7.78 -13.17
N GLU A 2 -8.99 -8.85 -13.71
CA GLU A 2 -8.67 -10.08 -12.95
C GLU A 2 -7.79 -9.91 -11.70
N ASN A 3 -6.98 -8.85 -11.62
CA ASN A 3 -6.04 -8.68 -10.50
C ASN A 3 -6.46 -7.63 -9.46
N LEU A 4 -7.49 -6.80 -9.75
CA LEU A 4 -7.86 -5.66 -8.91
C LEU A 4 -8.29 -6.11 -7.50
N PHE A 5 -9.04 -7.21 -7.42
CA PHE A 5 -9.48 -7.78 -6.14
C PHE A 5 -8.30 -8.30 -5.32
N ILE A 6 -7.32 -8.93 -5.98
CA ILE A 6 -6.10 -9.44 -5.34
C ILE A 6 -5.23 -8.28 -4.86
N ASP A 7 -5.07 -7.24 -5.68
CA ASP A 7 -4.29 -6.03 -5.35
C ASP A 7 -4.89 -5.32 -4.13
N PHE A 8 -6.22 -5.13 -4.10
CA PHE A 8 -6.90 -4.55 -2.95
C PHE A 8 -6.78 -5.44 -1.70
N GLY A 9 -6.91 -6.75 -1.84
CA GLY A 9 -6.71 -7.70 -0.74
C GLY A 9 -5.29 -7.61 -0.15
N LEU A 10 -4.28 -7.51 -1.01
CA LEU A 10 -2.88 -7.39 -0.61
C LEU A 10 -2.64 -6.07 0.15
N ILE A 11 -3.18 -4.95 -0.35
CA ILE A 11 -3.09 -3.64 0.31
C ILE A 11 -3.71 -3.71 1.72
N LEU A 12 -4.89 -4.32 1.86
CA LEU A 12 -5.57 -4.44 3.15
C LEU A 12 -4.78 -5.28 4.15
N ILE A 13 -4.24 -6.43 3.73
CA ILE A 13 -3.45 -7.32 4.58
C ILE A 13 -2.17 -6.60 5.06
N ILE A 14 -1.44 -5.98 4.14
CA ILE A 14 -0.18 -5.30 4.46
C ILE A 14 -0.43 -4.08 5.36
N SER A 15 -1.49 -3.32 5.09
CA SER A 15 -1.89 -2.18 5.92
C SER A 15 -2.28 -2.61 7.33
N ALA A 16 -3.01 -3.72 7.48
CA ALA A 16 -3.38 -4.26 8.79
C ALA A 16 -2.15 -4.67 9.61
N ILE A 17 -1.17 -5.34 8.99
CA ILE A 17 0.09 -5.74 9.64
C ILE A 17 0.88 -4.50 10.07
N LEU A 18 1.06 -3.53 9.17
CA LEU A 18 1.76 -2.28 9.47
C LEU A 18 1.05 -1.42 10.52
N GLY A 19 -0.29 -1.47 10.57
CA GLY A 19 -1.09 -0.81 11.58
C GLY A 19 -0.85 -1.39 12.98
N LEU A 20 -0.78 -2.72 13.10
CA LEU A 20 -0.42 -3.40 14.35
C LEU A 20 1.01 -3.08 14.79
N ILE A 21 1.96 -3.08 13.85
CA ILE A 21 3.36 -2.70 14.13
C ILE A 21 3.44 -1.25 14.60
N SER A 22 2.77 -0.32 13.91
CA SER A 22 2.75 1.10 14.28
C SER A 22 2.17 1.32 15.67
N ARG A 23 1.07 0.63 16.01
CA ARG A 23 0.49 0.69 17.35
C ARG A 23 1.46 0.19 18.43
N LYS A 24 2.23 -0.87 18.15
CA LYS A 24 3.27 -1.38 19.07
C LYS A 24 4.43 -0.39 19.23
N LEU A 25 4.79 0.32 18.17
CA LEU A 25 5.83 1.36 18.16
C LEU A 25 5.35 2.71 18.71
N LYS A 26 4.11 2.82 19.21
CA LYS A 26 3.45 4.07 19.63
C LYS A 26 3.35 5.12 18.50
N GLN A 27 3.43 4.67 17.25
CA GLN A 27 3.27 5.54 16.10
C GLN A 27 1.79 5.72 15.75
N PRO A 28 1.36 6.93 15.36
CA PRO A 28 0.02 7.17 14.84
C PRO A 28 -0.31 6.27 13.65
N LEU A 29 -1.57 5.81 13.55
CA LEU A 29 -2.02 4.88 12.52
C LEU A 29 -1.79 5.42 11.09
N ILE A 30 -1.80 6.74 10.91
CA ILE A 30 -1.54 7.38 9.61
C ILE A 30 -0.18 7.01 9.03
N ILE A 31 0.83 6.75 9.87
CA ILE A 31 2.17 6.37 9.41
C ILE A 31 2.15 4.98 8.77
N ALA A 32 1.35 4.05 9.30
CA ALA A 32 1.16 2.74 8.71
C ALA A 32 0.59 2.82 7.28
N TYR A 33 -0.41 3.69 7.07
CA TYR A 33 -1.04 3.88 5.76
C TYR A 33 -0.08 4.51 4.75
N ILE A 34 0.65 5.57 5.14
CA ILE A 34 1.64 6.21 4.27
C ILE A 34 2.75 5.21 3.91
N THR A 35 3.25 4.45 4.89
CA THR A 35 4.29 3.45 4.67
C THR A 35 3.80 2.32 3.77
N THR A 36 2.55 1.87 3.93
CA THR A 36 1.93 0.89 3.03
C THR A 36 1.90 1.41 1.59
N GLY A 37 1.48 2.66 1.40
CA GLY A 37 1.44 3.31 0.09
C GLY A 37 2.83 3.53 -0.53
N ILE A 38 3.86 3.79 0.28
CA ILE A 38 5.24 3.89 -0.21
C ILE A 38 5.74 2.51 -0.64
N ILE A 39 5.57 1.48 0.21
CA ILE A 39 6.04 0.12 -0.05
C ILE A 39 5.35 -0.47 -1.28
N LEU A 40 4.03 -0.36 -1.39
CA LEU A 40 3.26 -0.91 -2.50
C LEU A 40 3.19 0.02 -3.71
N GLY A 41 3.55 1.28 -3.52
CA GLY A 41 3.53 2.28 -4.56
C GLY A 41 4.62 2.08 -5.60
N PRO A 42 4.45 2.73 -6.77
CA PRO A 42 5.39 2.63 -7.89
C PRO A 42 6.81 3.09 -7.53
N THR A 43 6.92 3.95 -6.51
CA THR A 43 8.17 4.55 -6.04
C THR A 43 9.14 3.55 -5.38
N PHE A 44 8.66 2.43 -4.84
CA PHE A 44 9.52 1.50 -4.08
C PHE A 44 9.53 0.07 -4.63
N LEU A 45 8.37 -0.51 -4.96
CA LEU A 45 8.30 -1.90 -5.43
C LEU A 45 7.82 -2.04 -6.89
N ASN A 46 7.29 -0.96 -7.48
CA ASN A 46 6.70 -0.94 -8.84
C ASN A 46 5.76 -2.12 -9.14
N TYR A 47 5.11 -2.64 -8.09
CA TYR A 47 4.32 -3.87 -8.15
C TYR A 47 2.89 -3.59 -8.61
N ILE A 48 2.41 -2.38 -8.37
CA ILE A 48 1.18 -1.85 -8.95
C ILE A 48 1.61 -1.02 -10.16
N PRO A 49 1.45 -1.52 -11.40
CA PRO A 49 1.75 -0.73 -12.58
C PRO A 49 0.88 0.51 -12.54
N SER A 50 1.51 1.69 -12.66
CA SER A 50 0.81 2.96 -12.79
C SER A 50 -0.20 2.81 -13.93
N GLY A 51 -1.46 2.60 -13.58
CA GLY A 51 -2.56 2.52 -14.53
C GLY A 51 -2.57 3.84 -15.28
N THR A 52 -2.13 3.77 -16.53
CA THR A 52 -2.22 4.84 -17.52
C THR A 52 -1.26 5.99 -17.26
N LYS A 53 -0.16 6.02 -18.02
CA LYS A 53 0.46 7.28 -18.42
C LYS A 53 -0.65 8.09 -19.09
N PHE A 54 -1.20 9.07 -18.38
CA PHE A 54 -2.02 10.08 -19.03
C PHE A 54 -1.07 10.92 -19.88
N GLU A 55 -0.79 10.44 -21.09
CA GLU A 55 -0.25 11.25 -22.17
C GLU A 55 -1.36 12.23 -22.55
N LEU A 56 -1.18 13.49 -22.16
CA LEU A 56 -1.97 14.64 -22.60
C LEU A 56 -1.57 15.03 -24.02
#